data_AF-A0A843YRJ8-F1
#
_entry.id   AF-A0A843YRJ8-F1
#
_cell.length_a   1.000
_cell.length_b   1.000
_cell.length_c   1.000
_cell.angle_alpha   90.00
_cell.angle_beta   90.00
_cell.angle_gamma   90.00
#
_symmetry.space_group_name_H-M   'P 1'
#
loop_
_entity.id
_entity.type
_entity.pdbx_description
1 polymer ?
#
loop_
_entity_poly.entity_id
_entity_poly.type
_entity_poly.pdbx_seq_one_letter_code
_entity_poly.pdbx_strand_id
1 'polypeptide(L)' 'MKIAIFIPAAILALSSLGGCVVTPPAVHPLYSAPPGVVYVAPTYAIPGPGYVWAYHPHYGWGWHHPQYGWHKGWH' A
#
# COMPACT_ATOMS: atom_id res chain seq x y z
N MET A 1 -19.87 -53.03 4.03
CA MET A 1 -19.04 -52.22 3.11
C MET A 1 -19.76 -50.90 2.78
N LYS A 2 -19.81 -49.95 3.73
CA LYS A 2 -20.52 -48.66 3.56
C LYS A 2 -19.73 -47.46 4.11
N ILE A 3 -18.67 -47.74 4.87
CA ILE A 3 -17.83 -46.74 5.54
C ILE A 3 -16.86 -46.04 4.57
N ALA A 4 -16.48 -46.71 3.46
CA ALA A 4 -15.49 -46.21 2.51
C ALA A 4 -15.96 -45.01 1.66
N ILE A 5 -17.26 -44.74 1.58
CA ILE A 5 -17.83 -43.66 0.75
C ILE A 5 -17.84 -42.31 1.49
N PHE A 6 -17.79 -42.30 2.82
CA PHE A 6 -17.87 -41.07 3.61
C PHE A 6 -16.54 -40.30 3.71
N ILE A 7 -15.42 -40.98 3.45
CA ILE A 7 -14.08 -40.39 3.54
C ILE A 7 -13.83 -39.30 2.46
N PRO A 8 -14.12 -39.51 1.16
CA PRO A 8 -13.85 -38.48 0.15
C PRO A 8 -14.74 -37.24 0.31
N ALA A 9 -15.99 -37.41 0.77
CA ALA A 9 -16.91 -36.28 0.98
C ALA A 9 -16.44 -35.35 2.10
N ALA A 10 -15.89 -35.90 3.19
CA ALA A 10 -15.36 -35.10 4.29
C ALA A 10 -14.13 -34.28 3.87
N ILE A 11 -13.23 -34.87 3.08
CA ILE A 11 -12.00 -34.21 2.62
C ILE A 11 -12.30 -33.04 1.67
N LEU A 12 -13.29 -33.20 0.78
CA LEU A 12 -13.78 -32.13 -0.09
C LEU A 12 -14.41 -30.98 0.70
N ALA A 13 -15.15 -31.28 1.78
CA ALA A 13 -15.75 -30.26 2.65
C ALA A 13 -14.71 -29.47 3.45
N LEU A 14 -13.61 -30.09 3.88
CA LEU A 14 -12.51 -29.41 4.59
C LEU A 14 -11.69 -28.47 3.68
N SER A 15 -11.66 -28.75 2.37
CA SER A 15 -10.89 -27.97 1.39
C SER A 15 -11.57 -26.68 0.97
N SER A 16 -12.90 -26.58 1.09
CA SER A 16 -13.68 -25.38 0.76
C SER A 16 -13.65 -24.30 1.85
N LEU A 17 -13.16 -24.62 3.05
CA LEU A 17 -12.77 -23.64 4.07
C LEU A 17 -11.32 -23.14 3.89
N GLY A 18 -10.71 -23.45 2.73
CA GLY A 18 -9.37 -23.01 2.34
C GLY A 18 -9.15 -21.53 2.63
N GLY A 19 -8.17 -21.28 3.50
CA GLY A 19 -7.98 -20.03 4.20
C GLY A 19 -7.88 -18.82 3.27
N CYS A 20 -8.43 -17.70 3.73
CA CYS A 20 -8.13 -16.40 3.19
C CYS A 20 -6.61 -16.22 3.22
N VAL A 21 -5.95 -16.35 2.06
CA VAL A 21 -4.57 -15.91 1.92
C VAL A 21 -4.61 -14.40 2.05
N VAL A 22 -4.17 -13.90 3.20
CA VAL A 22 -3.93 -12.48 3.40
C VAL A 22 -2.71 -12.13 2.55
N THR A 23 -2.95 -11.76 1.30
CA THR A 23 -1.93 -11.11 0.49
C THR A 23 -1.59 -9.80 1.19
N PRO A 24 -0.33 -9.58 1.61
CA PRO A 24 0.07 -8.29 2.13
C PRO A 24 -0.28 -7.25 1.08
N PRO A 25 -0.87 -6.10 1.46
CA PRO A 25 -1.07 -5.04 0.49
C PRO A 25 0.27 -4.76 -0.17
N ALA A 26 0.36 -4.97 -1.48
CA ALA A 26 1.51 -4.54 -2.25
C ALA A 26 1.50 -3.02 -2.15
N VAL A 27 2.23 -2.47 -1.18
CA VAL A 27 2.43 -1.03 -1.04
C VAL A 27 3.39 -0.64 -2.15
N HIS A 28 2.90 -0.62 -3.38
CA HIS A 28 3.55 0.14 -4.43
C HIS A 28 3.49 1.60 -3.95
N PRO A 29 4.63 2.28 -3.77
CA PRO A 29 4.55 3.71 -3.55
C PRO A 29 3.81 4.26 -4.76
N LEU A 30 2.69 4.96 -4.53
CA LEU A 30 1.97 5.73 -5.55
C LEU A 30 2.84 6.87 -6.13
N TYR A 31 4.13 6.89 -5.77
CA TYR A 31 5.08 7.95 -5.88
C TYR A 31 6.36 7.37 -6.47
N SER A 32 6.77 7.91 -7.62
CA SER A 32 8.04 7.58 -8.25
C SER A 32 9.09 8.56 -7.74
N ALA A 33 10.13 8.03 -7.07
CA ALA A 33 11.29 8.81 -6.74
C ALA A 33 12.12 9.09 -8.02
N PRO A 34 12.65 10.30 -8.20
CA PRO A 34 13.61 10.57 -9.27
C PRO A 34 14.83 9.62 -9.19
N PRO A 35 15.54 9.36 -10.31
CA PRO A 35 16.74 8.55 -10.31
C PRO A 35 17.77 9.05 -9.27
N GLY A 36 18.29 8.12 -8.46
CA GLY A 36 19.27 8.44 -7.41
C GLY A 36 18.67 9.00 -6.11
N VAL A 37 17.35 9.19 -6.04
CA VAL A 37 16.65 9.63 -4.81
C VAL A 37 15.98 8.43 -4.16
N VAL A 38 16.25 8.22 -2.87
CA VAL A 38 15.53 7.23 -2.07
C VAL A 38 14.15 7.77 -1.72
N TYR A 39 13.10 6.98 -1.93
CA TYR A 39 11.78 7.31 -1.45
C TYR A 39 11.74 7.28 0.08
N VAL A 40 11.26 8.37 0.69
CA VAL A 40 11.00 8.45 2.13
C VAL A 40 9.51 8.62 2.32
N ALA A 41 8.88 7.72 3.07
CA ALA A 41 7.44 7.80 3.33
C ALA A 41 7.08 9.04 4.17
N PRO A 42 5.83 9.55 4.06
CA PRO A 42 5.37 10.66 4.89
C PRO A 42 5.53 10.38 6.39
N THR A 43 6.14 11.32 7.11
CA THR A 43 6.32 11.25 8.58
C THR A 43 5.21 11.99 9.35
N TYR A 44 4.29 12.63 8.64
CA TYR A 44 3.17 13.39 9.20
C TYR A 44 1.96 13.35 8.26
N ALA A 45 0.78 13.65 8.82
CA ALA A 45 -0.49 13.57 8.10
C ALA A 45 -0.53 14.50 6.88
N ILE A 46 -1.34 14.11 5.89
CA ILE A 46 -1.64 14.96 4.75
C ILE A 46 -2.35 16.25 5.21
N PRO A 47 -1.90 17.45 4.77
CA PRO A 47 -2.47 18.72 5.23
C PRO A 47 -3.93 18.94 4.84
N GLY A 48 -4.35 18.32 3.73
CA GLY A 48 -5.71 18.40 3.22
C GLY A 48 -5.84 17.77 1.83
N PRO A 49 -7.04 17.79 1.25
CA PRO A 49 -7.28 17.30 -0.10
C PRO A 49 -6.38 17.99 -1.14
N GLY A 50 -5.95 17.23 -2.15
CA GLY A 50 -5.15 17.75 -3.28
C GLY A 50 -3.64 17.84 -3.04
N TYR A 51 -3.18 17.64 -1.80
CA TYR A 51 -1.75 17.50 -1.52
C TYR A 51 -1.24 16.13 -1.97
N VAL A 52 -0.10 16.12 -2.64
CA VAL A 52 0.61 14.90 -3.04
C VAL A 52 1.98 14.85 -2.39
N TRP A 53 2.44 13.64 -2.05
CA TRP A 53 3.78 13.46 -1.51
C TRP A 53 4.80 13.54 -2.66
N ALA A 54 5.68 14.53 -2.63
CA ALA A 54 6.57 14.83 -3.75
C ALA A 54 7.99 15.13 -3.26
N TYR A 55 8.95 14.95 -4.15
CA TYR A 55 10.35 15.28 -3.90
C TYR A 55 10.67 16.71 -4.31
N HIS A 56 11.20 17.49 -3.38
CA HIS A 56 11.76 18.83 -3.56
C HIS A 56 13.30 18.74 -3.64
N PRO A 57 13.97 19.30 -4.65
CA PRO A 57 15.43 19.23 -4.80
C PRO A 57 16.22 19.73 -3.58
N HIS A 58 15.78 20.84 -2.97
CA HIS A 58 16.46 21.45 -1.82
C HIS A 58 16.06 20.90 -0.44
N TYR A 59 14.81 20.45 -0.28
CA TYR A 59 14.25 20.12 1.04
C TYR A 59 13.90 18.63 1.20
N GLY A 60 13.99 17.83 0.14
CA GLY A 60 13.66 16.42 0.16
C GLY A 60 12.16 16.17 0.03
N TRP A 61 11.65 15.15 0.72
CA TRP A 61 10.25 14.70 0.58
C TRP A 61 9.28 15.55 1.41
N GLY A 62 8.22 16.04 0.77
CA GLY A 62 7.20 16.88 1.42
C GLY A 62 5.85 16.85 0.70
N TRP A 63 4.84 17.49 1.30
CA TRP A 63 3.52 17.65 0.67
C TRP A 63 3.51 18.85 -0.28
N HIS A 64 3.13 18.64 -1.54
CA HIS A 64 2.98 19.68 -2.55
C HIS A 64 1.52 19.75 -3.02
N HIS A 65 0.97 20.96 -3.14
CA HIS A 65 -0.33 21.23 -3.74
C HIS A 65 -0.13 22.05 -5.01
N PRO A 66 -0.75 21.68 -6.15
CA PRO A 66 -0.53 22.38 -7.42
C PRO A 66 -0.92 23.88 -7.38
N GLN A 67 -1.88 24.26 -6.53
CA GLN A 67 -2.32 25.66 -6.38
C GLN A 67 -1.71 26.40 -5.19
N TYR A 68 -1.29 25.69 -4.13
CA TYR A 68 -0.82 26.31 -2.87
C TYR A 68 0.69 26.13 -2.65
N GLY A 69 1.37 25.38 -3.54
CA GLY A 69 2.79 25.09 -3.43
C GLY A 69 3.10 24.07 -2.34
N TRP A 70 4.31 24.16 -1.79
CA TRP A 70 4.81 23.23 -0.79
C TRP A 70 4.34 23.57 0.62
N HIS A 71 3.96 22.54 1.36
CA HIS A 71 3.66 22.66 2.78
C HIS A 71 4.94 22.95 3.60
N LYS A 72 4.80 23.47 4.83
CA LYS A 72 5.90 23.88 5.72
C LYS A 72 6.76 25.05 5.22
N GLY A 73 6.27 25.84 4.25
CA GLY A 73 6.93 27.08 3.82
C GLY A 73 8.19 26.85 2.99
N TRP A 74 8.25 25.73 2.27
CA TRP A 74 9.33 25.45 1.31
C TRP A 74 9.08 26.27 0.04
N HIS A 75 10.09 27.00 -0.43
CA HIS A 75 10.02 27.86 -1.62
C HIS A 75 11.21 27.58 -2.55
#